data_AF-A0A3S0F2L1-F1
#
_entry.id   AF-A0A3S0F2L1-F1
#
_cell.length_a   1.000
_cell.length_b   1.000
_cell.length_c   1.000
_cell.angle_alpha   90.00
_cell.angle_beta   90.00
_cell.angle_gamma   90.00
#
_symmetry.space_group_name_H-M   'P 1'
#
loop_
_entity.id
_entity.type
_entity.pdbx_description
1 polymer ?
#
loop_
_entity_poly.entity_id
_entity_poly.type
_entity_poly.pdbx_seq_one_letter_code
_entity_poly.pdbx_strand_id
1 'polypeptide(L)'
;MFADEIRRQAEAAPRAALPAVTAALWRAYGEGKVSEAAAEALSALIEARQGSGRSNQSRANCGATNLPQMGDAAKDRAGTSRKATGSRPRTDASLERRRRWAASGRLPPQLAARFTPAEQAALALVAAETARRGDCRLSVPHLAAVAGVSETTARNALREARRLGLVSVEERRLTGWRSDTNVVRIVSAEWTAWLRLARRGDRVSGPKGGGCKSPNPTPTVIPESGKTRPAEPSKGCRGAAADPSRSELARIRATRTGGRAMR
;
A
#
# COMPACT_ATOMS: atom_id res chain seq x y z
N MET A 1 -47.74 15.14 35.98
CA MET A 1 -47.06 16.45 36.21
C MET A 1 -45.59 16.40 35.81
N PHE A 2 -44.71 15.71 36.55
CA PHE A 2 -43.27 15.72 36.23
C PHE A 2 -42.92 14.94 34.96
N ALA A 3 -43.55 13.77 34.75
CA ALA A 3 -43.38 12.98 33.52
C ALA A 3 -43.88 13.73 32.26
N ASP A 4 -44.96 14.49 32.37
CA ASP A 4 -45.52 15.29 31.26
C ASP A 4 -44.60 16.47 30.90
N GLU A 5 -43.91 17.04 31.88
CA GLU A 5 -42.91 18.09 31.64
C GLU A 5 -41.66 17.51 30.96
N ILE A 6 -41.17 16.34 31.38
CA ILE A 6 -40.06 15.66 30.67
C ILE A 6 -40.47 15.31 29.24
N ARG A 7 -41.73 14.88 29.03
CA ARG A 7 -42.26 14.63 27.70
C ARG A 7 -42.24 15.90 26.83
N ARG A 8 -42.76 17.01 27.36
CA ARG A 8 -42.76 18.31 26.67
C ARG A 8 -41.34 18.77 26.33
N GLN A 9 -40.40 18.60 27.25
CA GLN A 9 -38.98 18.91 27.02
C GLN A 9 -38.37 17.98 25.96
N ALA A 10 -38.69 16.68 25.95
CA ALA A 10 -38.22 15.74 24.93
C ALA A 10 -38.77 16.07 23.52
N GLU A 11 -40.01 16.56 23.46
CA GLU A 11 -40.67 16.97 22.21
C GLU A 11 -40.15 18.33 21.69
N ALA A 12 -39.94 19.31 22.57
CA ALA A 12 -39.55 20.69 22.23
C ALA A 12 -38.02 20.90 22.12
N ALA A 13 -37.21 20.14 22.86
CA ALA A 13 -35.78 20.39 22.94
C ALA A 13 -35.06 20.18 21.59
N PRO A 14 -34.07 21.04 21.26
CA PRO A 14 -33.19 20.80 20.13
C PRO A 14 -32.41 19.50 20.37
N ARG A 15 -32.03 18.80 19.28
CA ARG A 15 -31.40 17.47 19.36
C ARG A 15 -30.14 17.44 20.24
N ALA A 16 -29.40 18.54 20.29
CA ALA A 16 -28.21 18.69 21.12
C ALA A 16 -28.50 18.66 22.64
N ALA A 17 -29.73 19.01 23.05
CA ALA A 17 -30.15 19.00 24.44
C ALA A 17 -30.82 17.67 24.88
N LEU A 18 -31.04 16.73 23.96
CA LEU A 18 -31.63 15.42 24.28
C LEU A 18 -30.83 14.62 25.32
N PRO A 19 -29.48 14.62 25.33
CA PRO A 19 -28.71 13.96 26.39
C PRO A 19 -28.98 14.54 27.79
N ALA A 20 -29.23 15.85 27.88
CA ALA A 20 -29.60 16.49 29.15
C ALA A 20 -31.02 16.10 29.60
N VAL A 21 -31.96 15.96 28.65
CA VAL A 21 -33.32 15.46 28.92
C VAL A 21 -33.29 13.99 29.35
N THR A 22 -32.45 13.16 28.75
CA THR A 22 -32.22 11.77 29.17
C THR A 22 -31.63 11.69 30.58
N ALA A 23 -30.66 12.55 30.91
CA ALA A 23 -30.11 12.61 32.26
C ALA A 23 -31.15 13.05 33.31
N ALA A 24 -32.02 14.01 32.96
CA ALA A 24 -33.13 14.43 33.81
C ALA A 24 -34.16 13.30 34.01
N LEU A 25 -34.46 12.52 32.97
CA LEU A 25 -35.32 11.34 33.05
C LEU A 25 -34.78 10.31 34.05
N TRP A 26 -33.52 9.91 33.91
CA TRP A 26 -32.94 8.87 34.77
C TRP A 26 -32.74 9.34 36.22
N ARG A 27 -32.49 10.63 36.46
CA ARG A 27 -32.49 11.19 37.81
C ARG A 27 -33.89 11.16 38.45
N ALA A 28 -34.91 11.54 37.69
CA ALA A 28 -36.29 11.54 38.17
C ALA A 28 -36.83 10.13 38.44
N TYR A 29 -36.38 9.14 37.67
CA TYR A 29 -36.65 7.73 37.94
C TYR A 29 -35.97 7.26 39.23
N GLY A 30 -34.70 7.61 39.45
CA GLY A 30 -33.98 7.30 40.69
C GLY A 30 -34.58 7.95 41.95
N GLU A 31 -35.26 9.09 41.78
CA GLU A 31 -35.99 9.78 42.85
C GLU A 31 -37.44 9.28 43.02
N GLY A 32 -37.89 8.29 42.23
CA GLY A 32 -39.24 7.72 42.29
C GLY A 32 -40.35 8.64 41.75
N LYS A 33 -39.98 9.73 41.06
CA LYS A 33 -40.92 10.73 40.50
C LYS A 33 -41.51 10.32 39.14
N VAL A 34 -41.00 9.24 38.55
CA VAL A 34 -41.41 8.68 37.26
C VAL A 34 -41.58 7.18 37.43
N SER A 35 -42.72 6.63 37.00
CA SER A 35 -42.94 5.19 37.00
C SER A 35 -42.12 4.51 35.90
N GLU A 36 -41.82 3.23 36.08
CA GLU A 36 -41.07 2.41 35.12
C GLU A 36 -41.69 2.46 33.71
N ALA A 37 -43.02 2.31 33.62
CA ALA A 37 -43.74 2.41 32.35
C ALA A 37 -43.62 3.79 31.68
N ALA A 38 -43.60 4.87 32.47
CA ALA A 38 -43.40 6.22 31.93
C ALA A 38 -41.95 6.46 31.49
N ALA A 39 -40.98 5.87 32.19
CA ALA A 39 -39.57 5.95 31.81
C ALA A 39 -39.28 5.21 30.50
N GLU A 40 -39.88 4.03 30.30
CA GLU A 40 -39.76 3.26 29.06
C GLU A 40 -40.35 4.03 27.87
N ALA A 41 -41.56 4.58 28.01
CA ALA A 41 -42.21 5.38 26.96
C ALA A 41 -41.40 6.63 26.58
N LEU A 42 -40.82 7.32 27.56
CA LEU A 42 -39.99 8.51 27.32
C LEU A 42 -38.63 8.17 26.70
N SER A 43 -38.03 7.05 27.08
CA SER A 43 -36.80 6.54 26.48
C SER A 43 -37.01 6.20 25.00
N ALA A 44 -38.10 5.49 24.67
CA ALA A 44 -38.46 5.16 23.29
C ALA A 44 -38.66 6.41 22.42
N LEU A 45 -39.31 7.46 22.95
CA LEU A 45 -39.51 8.73 22.26
C LEU A 45 -38.17 9.43 21.96
N ILE A 46 -37.24 9.43 22.92
CA ILE A 46 -35.91 10.05 22.75
C ILE A 46 -35.07 9.26 21.72
N GLU A 47 -35.07 7.93 21.77
CA GLU A 47 -34.34 7.08 20.84
C GLU A 47 -34.85 7.23 19.39
N ALA A 48 -36.18 7.30 19.20
CA ALA A 48 -36.77 7.57 17.90
C ALA A 48 -36.26 8.90 17.29
N ARG A 49 -36.08 9.92 18.13
CA ARG A 49 -35.59 11.25 17.71
C ARG A 49 -34.08 11.28 17.44
N GLN A 50 -33.30 10.45 18.13
CA GLN A 50 -31.85 10.29 17.89
C GLN A 50 -31.55 9.44 16.65
N GLY A 51 -32.35 8.40 16.39
CA GLY A 51 -32.22 7.51 15.23
C GLY A 51 -32.36 8.24 13.89
N SER A 52 -33.33 9.16 13.77
CA SER A 52 -33.49 10.00 12.57
C SER A 52 -32.34 11.00 12.34
N GLY A 53 -31.51 11.23 13.36
CA GLY A 53 -30.32 12.07 13.28
C GLY A 53 -29.08 11.32 12.81
N ARG A 54 -28.93 10.03 13.12
CA ARG A 54 -27.75 9.23 12.74
C ARG A 54 -27.69 8.95 11.23
N SER A 55 -28.85 8.77 10.58
CA SER A 55 -28.93 8.62 9.12
C SER A 55 -28.58 9.92 8.37
N ASN A 56 -28.92 11.09 8.92
CA ASN A 56 -28.62 12.39 8.32
C ASN A 56 -27.19 12.89 8.65
N GLN A 57 -26.68 12.60 9.85
CA GLN A 57 -25.30 12.91 10.25
C GLN A 57 -24.25 12.11 9.44
N SER A 58 -24.60 10.89 9.00
CA SER A 58 -23.76 10.12 8.07
C SER A 58 -23.64 10.76 6.68
N ARG A 59 -24.57 11.62 6.27
CA ARG A 59 -24.53 12.38 4.99
C ARG A 59 -24.00 13.80 5.14
N ALA A 60 -24.07 14.39 6.34
CA ALA A 60 -23.68 15.78 6.59
C ALA A 60 -22.22 15.97 7.06
N ASN A 61 -21.48 14.89 7.38
CA ASN A 61 -20.12 15.03 7.92
C ASN A 61 -19.03 15.11 6.83
N CYS A 62 -19.25 15.97 5.83
CA CYS A 62 -18.26 16.43 4.87
C CYS A 62 -18.10 17.95 4.96
N GLY A 63 -17.27 18.43 5.91
CA GLY A 63 -16.74 19.81 5.88
C GLY A 63 -16.49 20.48 7.23
N ALA A 64 -15.19 20.66 7.56
CA ALA A 64 -14.57 21.82 8.24
C ALA A 64 -15.01 22.22 9.68
N THR A 65 -14.19 21.98 10.75
CA THR A 65 -13.26 22.89 11.51
C THR A 65 -13.93 24.03 12.34
N ASN A 66 -13.61 24.46 13.58
CA ASN A 66 -12.56 24.26 14.62
C ASN A 66 -12.99 24.95 15.98
N LEU A 67 -12.60 24.37 17.16
CA LEU A 67 -12.22 24.91 18.53
C LEU A 67 -13.06 25.97 19.35
N PRO A 68 -12.86 26.22 20.69
CA PRO A 68 -12.21 25.48 21.81
C PRO A 68 -12.93 25.43 23.21
N GLN A 69 -12.60 24.40 24.02
CA GLN A 69 -12.21 24.33 25.48
C GLN A 69 -13.07 24.85 26.67
N MET A 70 -13.38 23.95 27.65
CA MET A 70 -12.97 23.97 29.09
C MET A 70 -13.64 22.83 29.91
N GLY A 71 -12.87 21.87 30.47
CA GLY A 71 -12.79 21.50 31.92
C GLY A 71 -13.76 20.34 32.31
N ASP A 72 -13.49 19.30 33.10
CA ASP A 72 -12.38 18.92 33.97
C ASP A 72 -12.42 17.39 34.27
N ALA A 73 -11.23 16.84 34.56
CA ALA A 73 -10.88 15.77 35.51
C ALA A 73 -11.55 14.36 35.49
N ALA A 74 -10.66 13.38 35.20
CA ALA A 74 -10.36 12.16 35.99
C ALA A 74 -11.01 10.79 35.63
N LYS A 75 -10.09 9.83 35.36
CA LYS A 75 -10.18 8.34 35.51
C LYS A 75 -10.98 7.60 34.41
N ASP A 76 -10.56 6.48 33.79
CA ASP A 76 -9.56 5.45 34.09
C ASP A 76 -9.06 4.74 32.82
N ARG A 77 -7.98 3.98 33.00
CA ARG A 77 -7.21 3.25 31.98
C ARG A 77 -7.99 2.08 31.37
N ALA A 78 -8.55 2.29 30.18
CA ALA A 78 -8.83 1.23 29.22
C ALA A 78 -8.35 1.71 27.85
N GLY A 79 -7.50 0.91 27.20
CA GLY A 79 -6.78 1.29 25.99
C GLY A 79 -7.70 1.82 24.90
N THR A 80 -7.74 3.14 24.76
CA THR A 80 -8.33 3.78 23.59
C THR A 80 -7.48 3.37 22.40
N SER A 81 -8.10 2.66 21.45
CA SER A 81 -7.52 2.42 20.14
C SER A 81 -7.20 3.79 19.56
N ARG A 82 -5.93 4.21 19.67
CA ARG A 82 -5.45 5.46 19.08
C ARG A 82 -5.84 5.37 17.62
N LYS A 83 -6.79 6.23 17.21
CA LYS A 83 -7.25 6.33 15.82
C LYS A 83 -6.01 6.39 14.94
N ALA A 84 -5.76 5.31 14.22
CA ALA A 84 -4.73 5.29 13.21
C ALA A 84 -5.25 6.17 12.08
N THR A 85 -4.71 7.37 11.93
CA THR A 85 -4.33 7.95 10.64
C THR A 85 -3.83 9.38 10.82
N GLY A 86 -2.51 9.53 10.74
CA GLY A 86 -1.94 10.77 10.25
C GLY A 86 -2.49 11.05 8.85
N SER A 87 -2.73 12.31 8.59
CA SER A 87 -3.37 12.95 7.43
C SER A 87 -2.55 12.85 6.13
N ARG A 88 -2.03 11.67 5.78
CA ARG A 88 -1.53 11.42 4.43
C ARG A 88 -2.48 10.47 3.71
N PRO A 89 -3.12 10.90 2.61
CA PRO A 89 -3.76 9.98 1.69
C PRO A 89 -2.73 8.90 1.34
N ARG A 90 -3.04 7.64 1.66
CA ARG A 90 -2.24 6.52 1.17
C ARG A 90 -2.52 6.43 -0.33
N THR A 91 -1.80 7.20 -1.12
CA THR A 91 -1.88 7.09 -2.58
C THR A 91 -1.50 5.67 -2.97
N ASP A 92 -2.18 5.11 -3.97
CA ASP A 92 -1.90 3.75 -4.44
C ASP A 92 -0.43 3.59 -4.82
N ALA A 93 0.16 4.62 -5.44
CA ALA A 93 1.59 4.69 -5.74
C ALA A 93 2.49 4.51 -4.48
N SER A 94 2.11 5.06 -3.32
CA SER A 94 2.86 4.87 -2.08
C SER A 94 2.73 3.44 -1.54
N LEU A 95 1.56 2.82 -1.69
CA LEU A 95 1.34 1.44 -1.30
C LEU A 95 2.10 0.47 -2.20
N GLU A 96 2.11 0.72 -3.51
CA GLU A 96 2.90 -0.06 -4.47
C GLU A 96 4.39 -0.02 -4.17
N ARG A 97 4.95 1.17 -3.90
CA ARG A 97 6.36 1.30 -3.49
C ARG A 97 6.65 0.47 -2.24
N ARG A 98 5.79 0.58 -1.22
CA ARG A 98 5.92 -0.19 0.01
C ARG A 98 5.90 -1.69 -0.25
N ARG A 99 4.93 -2.17 -1.03
CA ARG A 99 4.80 -3.60 -1.39
C ARG A 99 6.04 -4.08 -2.13
N ARG A 100 6.55 -3.31 -3.10
CA ARG A 100 7.76 -3.64 -3.88
C ARG A 100 8.98 -3.77 -2.97
N TRP A 101 9.17 -2.83 -2.05
CA TRP A 101 10.30 -2.88 -1.12
C TRP A 101 10.18 -4.03 -0.12
N ALA A 102 8.99 -4.28 0.44
CA ALA A 102 8.75 -5.41 1.33
C ALA A 102 8.99 -6.75 0.62
N ALA A 103 8.57 -6.88 -0.64
CA ALA A 103 8.76 -8.08 -1.47
C ALA A 103 10.17 -8.22 -2.05
N SER A 104 11.09 -7.27 -1.82
CA SER A 104 12.43 -7.28 -2.43
C SER A 104 13.37 -8.37 -1.91
N GLY A 105 12.99 -9.10 -0.85
CA GLY A 105 13.81 -10.19 -0.29
C GLY A 105 15.10 -9.72 0.38
N ARG A 106 15.25 -8.42 0.68
CA ARG A 106 16.47 -7.85 1.28
C ARG A 106 16.59 -8.07 2.80
N LEU A 107 15.57 -8.65 3.41
CA LEU A 107 15.52 -8.96 4.84
C LEU A 107 15.38 -10.49 4.99
N PRO A 108 16.18 -11.16 5.84
CA PRO A 108 16.00 -12.58 6.15
C PRO A 108 14.56 -12.84 6.65
N PRO A 109 13.92 -13.95 6.28
CA PRO A 109 12.52 -14.19 6.60
C PRO A 109 12.23 -14.23 8.12
N GLN A 110 13.17 -14.73 8.91
CA GLN A 110 13.11 -14.79 10.37
C GLN A 110 13.11 -13.40 10.99
N LEU A 111 13.94 -12.49 10.47
CA LEU A 111 13.93 -11.09 10.88
C LEU A 111 12.67 -10.38 10.37
N ALA A 112 12.27 -10.64 9.13
CA ALA A 112 11.09 -10.04 8.53
C ALA A 112 9.81 -10.32 9.31
N ALA A 113 9.65 -11.52 9.87
CA ALA A 113 8.51 -11.90 10.71
C ALA A 113 8.32 -11.01 11.95
N ARG A 114 9.37 -10.29 12.38
CA ARG A 114 9.35 -9.41 13.56
C ARG A 114 8.88 -7.99 13.25
N PHE A 115 8.77 -7.64 11.98
CA PHE A 115 8.45 -6.30 11.51
C PHE A 115 7.15 -6.29 10.71
N THR A 116 6.43 -5.17 10.78
CA THR A 116 5.29 -4.93 9.90
C THR A 116 5.74 -4.75 8.45
N PRO A 117 4.89 -5.00 7.44
CA PRO A 117 5.27 -4.83 6.02
C PRO A 117 5.76 -3.40 5.67
N ALA A 118 5.30 -2.39 6.41
CA ALA A 118 5.77 -1.01 6.23
C ALA A 118 7.18 -0.82 6.81
N GLU A 119 7.48 -1.42 7.96
CA GLU A 119 8.82 -1.41 8.53
C GLU A 119 9.79 -2.25 7.70
N GLN A 120 9.34 -3.41 7.19
CA GLN A 120 10.10 -4.22 6.23
C GLN A 120 10.50 -3.40 4.99
N ALA A 121 9.58 -2.62 4.42
CA ALA A 121 9.87 -1.75 3.28
C ALA A 121 10.96 -0.71 3.59
N ALA A 122 10.90 -0.09 4.77
CA ALA A 122 11.92 0.86 5.22
C ALA A 122 13.29 0.19 5.42
N LEU A 123 13.33 -0.96 6.08
CA LEU A 123 14.56 -1.72 6.34
C LEU A 123 15.15 -2.34 5.06
N ALA A 124 14.32 -2.75 4.11
CA ALA A 124 14.77 -3.22 2.80
C ALA A 124 15.48 -2.13 2.00
N LEU A 125 15.01 -0.88 2.09
CA LEU A 125 15.70 0.27 1.49
C LEU A 125 17.04 0.56 2.18
N VAL A 126 17.10 0.50 3.51
CA VAL A 126 18.38 0.59 4.26
C VAL A 126 19.35 -0.50 3.80
N ALA A 127 18.87 -1.74 3.66
CA ALA A 127 19.67 -2.85 3.17
C ALA A 127 20.14 -2.66 1.72
N ALA A 128 19.32 -2.06 0.85
CA ALA A 128 19.73 -1.73 -0.51
C ALA A 128 20.84 -0.67 -0.53
N GLU A 129 20.71 0.36 0.30
CA GLU A 129 21.69 1.45 0.35
C GLU A 129 23.02 1.01 0.97
N THR A 130 22.96 0.30 2.09
CA THR A 130 24.14 -0.31 2.73
C THR A 130 24.82 -1.32 1.80
N ALA A 131 24.08 -2.05 0.96
CA ALA A 131 24.67 -2.93 -0.04
C ALA A 131 25.41 -2.17 -1.16
N ARG A 132 25.00 -0.94 -1.47
CA ARG A 132 25.60 -0.08 -2.51
C ARG A 132 26.80 0.72 -2.00
N ARG A 133 26.68 1.32 -0.81
CA ARG A 133 27.68 2.28 -0.26
C ARG A 133 28.44 1.77 0.96
N GLY A 134 27.95 0.70 1.60
CA GLY A 134 28.47 0.17 2.87
C GLY A 134 27.68 0.68 4.08
N ASP A 135 27.19 1.92 4.04
CA ASP A 135 26.35 2.56 5.05
C ASP A 135 25.11 3.22 4.42
N CYS A 136 24.09 3.51 5.22
CA CYS A 136 22.92 4.27 4.78
C CYS A 136 22.96 5.66 5.40
N ARG A 137 23.08 6.68 4.55
CA ARG A 137 23.12 8.11 4.91
C ARG A 137 21.88 8.87 4.43
N LEU A 138 20.78 8.17 4.21
CA LEU A 138 19.52 8.79 3.78
C LEU A 138 18.83 9.46 4.96
N SER A 139 18.33 10.68 4.74
CA SER A 139 17.54 11.36 5.77
C SER A 139 16.23 10.59 6.01
N VAL A 140 15.72 10.63 7.24
CA VAL A 140 14.45 9.92 7.57
C VAL A 140 13.30 10.33 6.63
N PRO A 141 13.14 11.62 6.25
CA PRO A 141 12.14 12.02 5.25
C PRO A 141 12.39 11.41 3.86
N HIS A 142 13.64 11.41 3.39
CA HIS A 142 13.99 10.83 2.08
C HIS A 142 13.72 9.32 2.08
N LEU A 143 14.16 8.63 3.12
CA LEU A 143 13.93 7.20 3.31
C LEU A 143 12.44 6.86 3.30
N ALA A 144 11.62 7.66 4.01
CA ALA A 144 10.17 7.48 4.02
C ALA A 144 9.52 7.70 2.65
N ALA A 145 9.97 8.72 1.91
CA ALA A 145 9.46 9.03 0.58
C ALA A 145 9.72 7.89 -0.43
N VAL A 146 10.95 7.39 -0.46
CA VAL A 146 11.38 6.31 -1.38
C VAL A 146 10.73 4.97 -1.00
N ALA A 147 10.68 4.64 0.29
CA ALA A 147 10.06 3.40 0.76
C ALA A 147 8.52 3.41 0.69
N GLY A 148 7.87 4.58 0.54
CA GLY A 148 6.40 4.69 0.51
C GLY A 148 5.76 4.54 1.90
N VAL A 149 6.43 5.05 2.94
CA VAL A 149 5.99 4.99 4.34
C VAL A 149 5.87 6.39 4.95
N SER A 150 5.30 6.47 6.15
CA SER A 150 5.32 7.72 6.92
C SER A 150 6.67 7.86 7.64
N GLU A 151 7.08 9.10 7.93
CA GLU A 151 8.32 9.35 8.67
C GLU A 151 8.31 8.71 10.06
N THR A 152 7.15 8.69 10.72
CA THR A 152 7.00 8.04 12.02
C THR A 152 7.19 6.52 11.91
N THR A 153 6.68 5.89 10.85
CA THR A 153 6.94 4.48 10.55
C THR A 153 8.42 4.22 10.31
N ALA A 154 9.10 5.05 9.51
CA ALA A 154 10.53 4.92 9.26
C ALA A 154 11.36 5.04 10.56
N ARG A 155 11.04 6.03 11.41
CA ARG A 155 11.70 6.22 12.70
C ARG A 155 11.44 5.05 13.66
N ASN A 156 10.21 4.53 13.70
CA ASN A 156 9.87 3.35 14.49
C ASN A 156 10.62 2.12 14.01
N ALA A 157 10.70 1.88 12.70
CA ALA A 157 11.45 0.76 12.13
C ALA A 157 12.92 0.80 12.55
N LEU A 158 13.58 1.97 12.46
CA LEU A 158 14.98 2.13 12.84
C LEU A 158 15.18 1.95 14.36
N ARG A 159 14.27 2.47 15.18
CA ARG A 159 14.31 2.29 16.63
C ARG A 159 14.17 0.83 17.02
N GLU A 160 13.26 0.11 16.37
CA GLU A 160 13.01 -1.30 16.62
C GLU A 160 14.18 -2.16 16.14
N ALA A 161 14.71 -1.91 14.94
CA ALA A 161 15.90 -2.60 14.45
C ALA A 161 17.13 -2.38 15.35
N ARG A 162 17.29 -1.17 15.90
CA ARG A 162 18.33 -0.88 16.90
C ARG A 162 18.08 -1.64 18.21
N ARG A 163 16.84 -1.67 18.71
CA ARG A 163 16.45 -2.44 19.91
C ARG A 163 16.77 -3.92 19.77
N LEU A 164 16.60 -4.46 18.57
CA LEU A 164 16.89 -5.85 18.24
C LEU A 164 18.37 -6.12 17.92
N GLY A 165 19.25 -5.12 18.03
CA GLY A 165 20.68 -5.26 17.74
C GLY A 165 21.01 -5.50 16.26
N LEU A 166 20.07 -5.24 15.35
CA LEU A 166 20.25 -5.48 13.92
C LEU A 166 21.07 -4.37 13.25
N VAL A 167 20.94 -3.15 13.78
CA VAL A 167 21.42 -1.92 13.17
C VAL A 167 22.04 -1.01 14.23
N SER A 168 23.20 -0.40 13.92
CA SER A 168 23.72 0.75 14.64
C SER A 168 23.29 2.04 13.94
N VAL A 169 22.79 2.99 14.73
CA VAL A 169 22.40 4.32 14.27
C VAL A 169 23.32 5.31 14.94
N GLU A 170 24.26 5.84 14.17
CA GLU A 170 25.17 6.91 14.60
C GLU A 170 24.48 8.26 14.36
N GLU A 171 24.16 8.95 15.45
CA GLU A 171 23.62 10.32 15.39
C GLU A 171 24.76 11.31 15.13
N ARG A 172 24.72 12.01 14.00
CA ARG A 172 25.77 12.99 13.63
C ARG A 172 25.35 14.40 14.03
N ARG A 173 25.47 14.73 15.31
CA ARG A 173 25.30 16.11 15.77
C ARG A 173 26.47 16.96 15.27
N LEU A 174 26.18 17.96 14.44
CA LEU A 174 27.19 18.92 13.96
C LEU A 174 27.35 20.08 14.93
N THR A 175 26.25 20.53 15.52
CA THR A 175 26.20 21.57 16.54
C THR A 175 25.11 21.23 17.55
N GLY A 176 24.98 21.99 18.64
CA GLY A 176 23.88 21.80 19.60
C GLY A 176 22.48 21.88 18.99
N TRP A 177 22.33 22.54 17.83
CA TRP A 177 21.04 22.80 17.17
C TRP A 177 20.89 22.13 15.80
N ARG A 178 21.99 21.68 15.19
CA ARG A 178 21.98 21.02 13.87
C ARG A 178 22.53 19.62 13.96
N SER A 179 21.73 18.66 13.53
CA SER A 179 22.14 17.29 13.30
C SER A 179 22.22 17.03 11.80
N ASP A 180 23.34 16.49 11.34
CA ASP A 180 23.45 15.88 10.01
C ASP A 180 22.62 14.59 9.98
N THR A 181 22.47 14.03 8.79
CA THR A 181 21.75 12.79 8.58
C THR A 181 22.39 11.65 9.37
N ASN A 182 21.56 10.94 10.13
CA ASN A 182 21.97 9.74 10.86
C ASN A 182 22.62 8.73 9.91
N VAL A 183 23.73 8.14 10.34
CA VAL A 183 24.39 7.07 9.60
C VAL A 183 23.92 5.74 10.17
N VAL A 184 23.34 4.93 9.30
CA VAL A 184 22.73 3.65 9.67
C VAL A 184 23.59 2.53 9.10
N ARG A 185 24.15 1.67 9.96
CA ARG A 185 24.95 0.50 9.56
C ARG A 185 24.29 -0.78 10.03
N ILE A 186 24.32 -1.82 9.20
CA ILE A 186 23.81 -3.14 9.58
C ILE A 186 24.92 -3.87 10.34
N VAL A 187 24.64 -4.24 11.59
CA VAL A 187 25.60 -4.92 12.49
C VAL A 187 25.34 -6.42 12.55
N SER A 188 24.09 -6.85 12.34
CA SER A 188 23.73 -8.28 12.37
C SER A 188 24.51 -9.08 11.33
N ALA A 189 25.22 -10.11 11.82
CA ALA A 189 25.94 -11.06 10.96
C ALA A 189 25.00 -11.87 10.07
N GLU A 190 23.85 -12.29 10.61
CA GLU A 190 22.80 -12.99 9.86
C GLU A 190 22.31 -12.15 8.67
N TRP A 191 21.98 -10.89 8.94
CA TRP A 191 21.48 -9.99 7.90
C TRP A 191 22.58 -9.66 6.87
N THR A 192 23.81 -9.45 7.32
CA THR A 192 24.95 -9.19 6.42
C THR A 192 25.26 -10.40 5.54
N ALA A 193 25.23 -11.62 6.09
CA ALA A 193 25.40 -12.86 5.34
C ALA A 193 24.28 -13.05 4.32
N TRP A 194 23.03 -12.79 4.71
CA TRP A 194 21.88 -12.80 3.80
C TRP A 194 22.06 -11.84 2.62
N LEU A 195 22.52 -10.61 2.87
CA LEU A 195 22.78 -9.64 1.80
C LEU A 195 23.93 -10.06 0.88
N ARG A 196 24.92 -10.80 1.37
CA ARG A 196 25.97 -11.41 0.52
C ARG A 196 25.38 -12.48 -0.41
N LEU A 197 24.49 -13.32 0.10
CA LEU A 197 23.81 -14.35 -0.70
C LEU A 197 22.88 -13.72 -1.74
N ALA A 198 22.04 -12.77 -1.32
CA ALA A 198 21.09 -12.08 -2.19
C ALA A 198 21.79 -11.29 -3.32
N ARG A 199 22.96 -10.69 -3.06
CA ARG A 199 23.78 -10.04 -4.10
C ARG A 199 24.29 -10.97 -5.19
N ARG A 200 24.41 -12.28 -4.91
CA ARG A 200 24.84 -13.26 -5.91
C ARG A 200 23.78 -13.48 -6.99
N GLY A 201 22.50 -13.24 -6.68
CA GLY A 201 21.42 -13.23 -7.66
C GLY A 201 21.35 -11.94 -8.48
N ASP A 202 21.60 -10.78 -7.85
CA ASP A 202 21.49 -9.44 -8.47
C ASP A 202 22.68 -9.10 -9.40
N ARG A 203 23.87 -9.70 -9.16
CA ARG A 203 25.08 -9.50 -10.00
C ARG A 203 25.10 -10.32 -11.28
N VAL A 204 24.08 -11.14 -11.55
CA VAL A 204 23.93 -11.85 -12.82
C VAL A 204 23.23 -10.91 -13.81
N SER A 205 23.86 -9.77 -14.09
CA SER A 205 23.64 -8.97 -15.29
C SER A 205 24.56 -9.50 -16.41
N GLY A 206 24.47 -10.81 -16.65
CA GLY A 206 25.13 -11.58 -17.70
C GLY A 206 24.33 -12.87 -17.88
N PRO A 207 24.18 -13.43 -19.09
CA PRO A 207 23.15 -14.43 -19.36
C PRO A 207 23.56 -15.78 -18.78
N LYS A 208 23.27 -16.01 -17.49
CA LYS A 208 23.21 -17.34 -16.90
C LYS A 208 22.01 -17.37 -15.96
N GLY A 209 20.84 -17.61 -16.54
CA GLY A 209 19.63 -17.91 -15.80
C GLY A 209 19.90 -19.08 -14.86
N GLY A 210 20.04 -18.78 -13.57
CA GLY A 210 20.04 -19.75 -12.50
C GLY A 210 18.62 -20.25 -12.26
N GLY A 211 18.02 -20.90 -13.25
CA GLY A 211 16.86 -21.76 -13.02
C GLY A 211 17.36 -23.11 -12.52
N CYS A 212 16.72 -23.70 -11.51
CA CYS A 212 17.07 -25.05 -11.03
C CYS A 212 16.72 -26.18 -12.03
N LYS A 213 16.39 -25.83 -13.27
CA LYS A 213 16.22 -26.75 -14.37
C LYS A 213 17.09 -26.28 -15.53
N SER A 214 18.30 -26.80 -15.61
CA SER A 214 18.94 -26.97 -16.91
C SER A 214 18.26 -28.20 -17.54
N PRO A 215 17.32 -28.06 -18.50
CA PRO A 215 16.95 -29.21 -19.31
C PRO A 215 18.25 -29.69 -19.97
N ASN A 216 18.68 -30.92 -19.71
CA ASN A 216 19.68 -31.57 -20.54
C ASN A 216 18.95 -31.89 -21.87
N PRO A 217 19.21 -31.17 -22.98
CA PRO A 217 18.74 -31.65 -24.26
C PRO A 217 19.44 -32.98 -24.53
N THR A 218 18.67 -34.01 -24.90
CA THR A 218 19.23 -35.22 -25.49
C THR A 218 20.06 -34.80 -26.71
N PRO A 219 21.30 -35.31 -26.90
CA PRO A 219 22.10 -34.96 -28.05
C PRO A 219 21.45 -35.58 -29.30
N THR A 220 20.48 -34.90 -29.89
CA THR A 220 20.08 -35.14 -31.26
C THR A 220 21.17 -34.50 -32.12
N VAL A 221 22.08 -35.35 -32.62
CA VAL A 221 23.07 -34.96 -33.61
C VAL A 221 22.28 -34.45 -34.83
N ILE A 222 22.23 -33.13 -35.01
CA ILE A 222 21.84 -32.53 -36.28
C ILE A 222 23.08 -32.65 -37.15
N PRO A 223 23.07 -33.45 -38.24
CA PRO A 223 24.22 -33.50 -39.14
C PRO A 223 24.42 -32.11 -39.74
N GLU A 224 25.59 -31.52 -39.49
CA GLU A 224 26.01 -30.28 -40.11
C GLU A 224 25.96 -30.48 -41.64
N SER A 225 25.02 -29.81 -42.30
CA SER A 225 24.96 -29.79 -43.75
C SER A 225 26.20 -29.04 -44.25
N GLY A 226 27.21 -29.84 -44.61
CA GLY A 226 28.50 -29.37 -45.08
C GLY A 226 28.36 -28.40 -46.25
N LYS A 227 29.15 -27.33 -46.16
CA LYS A 227 29.50 -26.35 -47.20
C LYS A 227 29.16 -26.85 -48.61
N THR A 228 28.00 -26.44 -49.14
CA THR A 228 27.67 -26.60 -50.55
C THR A 228 28.62 -25.75 -51.37
N ARG A 229 29.60 -26.41 -52.01
CA ARG A 229 30.31 -25.84 -53.16
C ARG A 229 29.26 -25.65 -54.28
N PRO A 230 29.25 -24.54 -55.02
CA PRO A 230 28.31 -24.36 -56.12
C PRO A 230 28.56 -25.46 -57.17
N ALA A 231 27.54 -26.30 -57.40
CA ALA A 231 27.57 -27.33 -58.43
C ALA A 231 27.30 -26.68 -59.80
N GLU A 232 28.13 -27.01 -60.79
CA GLU A 232 27.96 -26.60 -62.18
C GLU A 232 26.66 -27.15 -62.77
N PRO A 233 26.01 -26.43 -63.71
CA PRO A 233 24.74 -26.87 -64.29
C PRO A 233 24.97 -28.03 -65.27
N SER A 234 24.68 -29.26 -64.84
CA SER A 234 24.67 -30.42 -65.71
C SER A 234 23.29 -30.66 -66.33
N LYS A 235 23.31 -30.93 -67.63
CA LYS A 235 22.20 -30.99 -68.57
C LYS A 235 21.19 -32.09 -68.22
N GLY A 236 19.95 -31.69 -67.94
CA GLY A 236 18.79 -32.59 -67.87
C GLY A 236 18.20 -32.85 -69.25
N CYS A 237 17.99 -34.11 -69.58
CA CYS A 237 17.50 -34.58 -70.87
C CYS A 237 15.97 -34.57 -70.96
N ARG A 238 15.51 -34.34 -72.21
CA ARG A 238 14.19 -34.55 -72.82
C ARG A 238 13.18 -33.42 -72.73
N GLY A 239 12.97 -32.82 -73.91
CA GLY A 239 11.82 -32.00 -74.22
C GLY A 239 10.62 -32.77 -74.77
N ALA A 240 9.60 -31.96 -75.02
CA ALA A 240 8.42 -32.15 -75.87
C ALA A 240 7.30 -33.06 -75.36
N ALA A 241 6.25 -32.43 -74.81
CA ALA A 241 4.91 -32.53 -75.39
C ALA A 241 3.99 -31.39 -74.91
N ALA A 242 3.56 -30.58 -75.87
CA ALA A 242 2.25 -29.91 -76.01
C ALA A 242 1.65 -29.05 -74.86
N ASP A 243 1.53 -27.76 -75.18
CA ASP A 243 0.55 -26.80 -74.64
C ASP A 243 -0.88 -27.23 -75.06
N PRO A 244 -1.92 -27.05 -74.23
CA PRO A 244 -2.82 -25.91 -74.50
C PRO A 244 -3.55 -25.31 -73.28
N SER A 245 -3.54 -23.98 -73.19
CA SER A 245 -4.71 -23.09 -72.95
C SER A 245 -5.57 -23.19 -71.66
N ARG A 246 -6.08 -22.01 -71.25
CA ARG A 246 -7.08 -21.71 -70.18
C ARG A 246 -6.56 -21.85 -68.74
N SER A 247 -6.80 -20.94 -67.79
CA SER A 247 -7.80 -19.87 -67.65
C SER A 247 -7.41 -18.92 -66.50
N GLU A 248 -7.73 -17.64 -66.69
CA GLU A 248 -8.11 -16.64 -65.67
C GLU A 248 -7.10 -16.18 -64.61
N LEU A 249 -6.42 -15.06 -64.90
CA LEU A 249 -6.04 -14.07 -63.88
C LEU A 249 -7.06 -12.93 -63.87
N ALA A 250 -8.00 -13.02 -62.94
CA ALA A 250 -8.97 -11.98 -62.65
C ALA A 250 -8.27 -10.77 -62.00
N ARG A 251 -8.37 -9.62 -62.68
CA ARG A 251 -8.11 -8.28 -62.16
C ARG A 251 -9.25 -7.89 -61.22
N ILE A 252 -8.98 -7.42 -60.00
CA ILE A 252 -9.88 -6.46 -59.32
C ILE A 252 -9.06 -5.36 -58.63
N ARG A 253 -9.29 -4.14 -59.11
CA ARG A 253 -8.89 -2.83 -58.57
C ARG A 253 -9.53 -2.57 -57.21
N ALA A 254 -8.79 -1.98 -56.28
CA ALA A 254 -9.37 -1.20 -55.19
C ALA A 254 -9.38 0.30 -55.57
N THR A 255 -10.58 0.86 -55.71
CA THR A 255 -10.86 2.27 -55.93
C THR A 255 -10.81 3.04 -54.60
N ARG A 256 -10.25 4.26 -54.63
CA ARG A 256 -10.30 5.22 -53.50
C ARG A 256 -10.65 6.60 -54.03
N THR A 257 -11.92 7.00 -53.92
CA THR A 257 -12.35 8.40 -54.13
C THR A 257 -13.58 8.71 -53.29
N GLY A 258 -13.59 9.88 -52.64
CA GLY A 258 -14.81 10.50 -52.12
C GLY A 258 -14.53 11.52 -51.01
N GLY A 259 -14.24 12.77 -51.37
CA GLY A 259 -14.28 13.91 -50.45
C GLY A 259 -15.63 14.64 -50.49
N ARG A 260 -15.91 15.48 -49.49
CA ARG A 260 -16.85 16.61 -49.62
C ARG A 260 -16.63 17.67 -48.54
N ALA A 261 -16.40 18.90 -49.00
CA ALA A 261 -16.57 20.15 -48.26
C ALA A 261 -18.04 20.62 -48.35
N MET A 262 -18.51 21.39 -47.38
CA MET A 262 -19.57 22.38 -47.60
C MET A 262 -19.29 23.65 -46.79
N ARG A 263 -19.68 24.75 -47.43
CA ARG A 263 -19.85 26.11 -46.89
C ARG A 263 -20.92 26.15 -45.80
#